data_AF-A0A927RQT4-F1
#
_entry.id   AF-A0A927RQT4-F1
#
_cell.length_a   1.000
_cell.length_b   1.000
_cell.length_c   1.000
_cell.angle_alpha   90.00
_cell.angle_beta   90.00
_cell.angle_gamma   90.00
#
_symmetry.space_group_name_H-M   'P 1'
#
loop_
_entity.id
_entity.type
_entity.pdbx_description
1 polymer ?
#
loop_
_entity_poly.entity_id
_entity_poly.type
_entity_poly.pdbx_seq_one_letter_code
_entity_poly.pdbx_strand_id
1 'polypeptide(L)'
;MIQRPSLQDLIGIVRDEAGDDVGEQLATAQALVTELNTTGDAVLDHFVFRARRSGWNWVQISDALGVTKQAVHRRFATNVAGLTYERLTPRAKRSLDAAAEHAKSLGHGYLGTEHILLGLYSEPESIAAKILVAAGIGPQAAEAAVLALAPRGGGKPKRTDLPHTPRTNAVLSSAVNEALEFGHNYVGTEHLLLGLYQVPAGLAAQILQRLGLDGDTARREVVTALSTLQQTAPQREDED
;
A
#
# COMPACT_ATOMS: atom_id res chain seq x y z
N MET A 1 -17.07 -21.94 -14.27
CA MET A 1 -16.39 -21.07 -15.25
C MET A 1 -16.50 -19.66 -14.74
N ILE A 2 -15.40 -18.91 -14.60
CA ILE A 2 -15.48 -17.48 -14.28
C ILE A 2 -16.00 -16.78 -15.53
N GLN A 3 -17.21 -16.23 -15.47
CA GLN A 3 -17.80 -15.47 -16.56
C GLN A 3 -17.09 -14.10 -16.63
N ARG A 4 -16.47 -13.80 -17.77
CA ARG A 4 -15.88 -12.47 -18.01
C ARG A 4 -17.01 -11.50 -18.36
N PRO A 5 -16.95 -10.24 -17.90
CA PRO A 5 -17.96 -9.26 -18.27
C PRO A 5 -18.02 -9.13 -19.79
N SER A 6 -19.23 -9.23 -20.33
CA SER A 6 -19.52 -9.03 -21.74
C SER A 6 -19.55 -7.53 -22.07
N LEU A 7 -19.45 -7.17 -23.36
CA LEU A 7 -19.67 -5.78 -23.77
C LEU A 7 -21.05 -5.27 -23.34
N GLN A 8 -22.06 -6.16 -23.36
CA GLN A 8 -23.41 -5.81 -22.93
C GLN A 8 -23.47 -5.51 -21.43
N ASP A 9 -22.71 -6.24 -20.61
CA ASP A 9 -22.62 -6.01 -19.16
C ASP A 9 -21.99 -4.63 -18.89
N LEU A 10 -20.89 -4.30 -19.60
CA LEU A 10 -20.21 -3.00 -19.44
C LEU A 10 -21.06 -1.82 -19.94
N ILE A 11 -21.81 -1.98 -21.04
CA ILE A 11 -22.77 -0.96 -21.51
C ILE A 11 -23.90 -0.78 -20.49
N GLY A 12 -24.37 -1.87 -19.87
CA GLY A 12 -25.35 -1.84 -18.80
C GLY A 12 -24.89 -0.95 -17.64
N ILE A 13 -23.69 -1.19 -17.11
CA ILE A 13 -23.09 -0.40 -16.03
C ILE A 13 -23.11 1.10 -16.35
N VAL A 14 -22.69 1.50 -17.56
CA VAL A 14 -22.65 2.91 -17.96
C VAL A 14 -24.05 3.53 -18.00
N ARG A 15 -25.04 2.79 -18.51
CA ARG A 15 -26.44 3.28 -18.58
C ARG A 15 -27.08 3.38 -17.21
N ASP A 16 -26.79 2.42 -16.34
CA ASP A 16 -27.33 2.40 -14.97
C ASP A 16 -26.77 3.57 -14.15
N GLU A 17 -25.51 3.96 -14.36
CA GLU A 17 -24.88 5.09 -13.65
C GLU A 17 -25.23 6.46 -14.24
N ALA A 18 -25.30 6.60 -15.56
CA ALA A 18 -25.45 7.89 -16.25
C ALA A 18 -26.87 8.17 -16.80
N GLY A 19 -27.79 7.22 -16.69
CA GLY A 19 -29.12 7.34 -17.29
C GLY A 19 -29.06 7.43 -18.82
N ASP A 20 -29.94 8.22 -19.43
CA ASP A 20 -30.09 8.34 -20.90
C ASP A 20 -29.28 9.49 -21.54
N ASP A 21 -28.62 10.34 -20.76
CA ASP A 21 -27.85 11.46 -21.33
C ASP A 21 -26.57 10.96 -22.03
N VAL A 22 -26.44 11.29 -23.31
CA VAL A 22 -25.33 10.79 -24.15
C VAL A 22 -23.98 11.36 -23.70
N GLY A 23 -23.94 12.59 -23.20
CA GLY A 23 -22.72 13.23 -22.71
C GLY A 23 -22.24 12.59 -21.41
N GLU A 24 -23.14 12.38 -20.47
CA GLU A 24 -22.86 11.68 -19.20
C GLU A 24 -22.50 10.22 -19.42
N GLN A 25 -23.18 9.51 -20.33
CA GLN A 25 -22.83 8.14 -20.72
C GLN A 25 -21.41 8.07 -21.30
N LEU A 26 -21.00 9.01 -22.16
CA LEU A 26 -19.65 9.01 -22.73
C LEU A 26 -18.58 9.27 -21.66
N ALA A 27 -18.82 10.22 -20.75
CA ALA A 27 -17.92 10.52 -19.65
C ALA A 27 -17.77 9.32 -18.70
N THR A 28 -18.89 8.67 -18.37
CA THR A 28 -18.94 7.48 -17.51
C THR A 28 -18.27 6.29 -18.18
N ALA A 29 -18.50 6.06 -19.48
CA ALA A 29 -17.79 5.03 -20.24
C ALA A 29 -16.27 5.26 -20.23
N GLN A 30 -15.81 6.50 -20.38
CA GLN A 30 -14.38 6.81 -20.29
C GLN A 30 -13.81 6.56 -18.89
N ALA A 31 -14.56 6.89 -17.83
CA ALA A 31 -14.18 6.59 -16.45
C ALA A 31 -14.07 5.07 -16.22
N LEU A 32 -15.08 4.32 -16.65
CA LEU A 32 -15.11 2.86 -16.57
C LEU A 32 -13.94 2.21 -17.32
N VAL A 33 -13.64 2.65 -18.56
CA VAL A 33 -12.46 2.16 -19.30
C VAL A 33 -11.16 2.44 -18.56
N THR A 34 -11.04 3.63 -17.96
CA THR A 34 -9.86 4.00 -17.17
C THR A 34 -9.71 3.11 -15.94
N GLU A 35 -10.81 2.81 -15.25
CA GLU A 35 -10.84 1.91 -14.09
C GLU A 35 -10.52 0.47 -14.47
N LEU A 36 -11.11 -0.04 -15.55
CA LEU A 36 -10.84 -1.39 -16.06
C LEU A 36 -9.37 -1.57 -16.46
N ASN A 37 -8.77 -0.57 -17.11
CA ASN A 37 -7.35 -0.59 -17.44
C ASN A 37 -6.49 -0.57 -16.17
N THR A 38 -6.83 0.27 -15.20
CA THR A 38 -6.12 0.35 -13.90
C THR A 38 -6.16 -0.99 -13.16
N THR A 39 -7.35 -1.60 -13.08
CA THR A 39 -7.55 -2.90 -12.44
C THR A 39 -6.84 -4.02 -13.21
N GLY A 40 -6.93 -4.02 -14.54
CA GLY A 40 -6.23 -4.98 -15.39
C GLY A 40 -4.71 -4.89 -15.23
N ASP A 41 -4.16 -3.68 -15.12
CA ASP A 41 -2.74 -3.47 -14.88
C ASP A 41 -2.32 -3.95 -13.48
N ALA A 42 -3.12 -3.72 -12.45
CA ALA A 42 -2.87 -4.21 -11.10
C ALA A 42 -2.87 -5.74 -11.02
N VAL A 43 -3.76 -6.42 -11.76
CA VAL A 43 -3.75 -7.88 -11.89
C VAL A 43 -2.43 -8.37 -12.49
N LEU A 44 -1.95 -7.72 -13.57
CA LEU A 44 -0.67 -8.07 -14.18
C LEU A 44 0.50 -7.82 -13.22
N ASP A 45 0.51 -6.72 -12.48
CA ASP A 45 1.53 -6.44 -11.48
C ASP A 45 1.60 -7.54 -10.41
N HIS A 46 0.45 -7.96 -9.87
CA HIS A 46 0.37 -9.04 -8.88
C HIS A 46 1.01 -10.32 -9.40
N PHE A 47 0.64 -10.78 -10.60
CA PHE A 47 1.15 -12.04 -11.13
C PHE A 47 2.60 -11.95 -11.62
N VAL A 48 3.03 -10.82 -12.17
CA VAL A 48 4.44 -10.58 -12.52
C VAL A 48 5.31 -10.62 -11.26
N PHE A 49 4.87 -9.95 -10.19
CA PHE A 49 5.57 -9.98 -8.90
C PHE A 49 5.64 -11.40 -8.33
N ARG A 50 4.51 -12.12 -8.29
CA ARG A 50 4.45 -13.52 -7.85
C ARG A 50 5.41 -14.41 -8.63
N ALA A 51 5.46 -14.24 -9.96
CA ALA A 51 6.40 -14.96 -10.81
C ALA A 51 7.85 -14.64 -10.42
N ARG A 52 8.22 -13.36 -10.26
CA ARG A 52 9.57 -12.95 -9.83
C ARG A 52 9.96 -13.58 -8.47
N ARG A 53 9.06 -13.58 -7.50
CA ARG A 53 9.28 -14.17 -6.16
C ARG A 53 9.44 -15.69 -6.22
N SER A 54 8.75 -16.36 -7.15
CA SER A 54 8.92 -17.80 -7.41
C SER A 54 10.19 -18.15 -8.20
N GLY A 55 11.06 -17.17 -8.48
CA GLY A 55 12.34 -17.37 -9.15
C GLY A 55 12.30 -17.20 -10.67
N TRP A 56 11.16 -16.80 -11.24
CA TRP A 56 11.08 -16.57 -12.69
C TRP A 56 11.96 -15.40 -13.11
N ASN A 57 12.69 -15.59 -14.20
CA ASN A 57 13.46 -14.52 -14.82
C ASN A 57 12.61 -13.69 -15.80
N TRP A 58 13.14 -12.54 -16.23
CA TRP A 58 12.42 -11.63 -17.12
C TRP A 58 12.14 -12.19 -18.52
N VAL A 59 12.90 -13.18 -18.99
CA VAL A 59 12.63 -13.85 -20.27
C VAL A 59 11.37 -14.70 -20.16
N GLN A 60 11.25 -15.49 -19.09
CA GLN A 60 10.05 -16.31 -18.83
C GLN A 60 8.80 -15.45 -18.67
N ILE A 61 8.92 -14.30 -18.00
CA ILE A 61 7.81 -13.36 -17.81
C ILE A 61 7.43 -12.73 -19.16
N SER A 62 8.40 -12.31 -19.98
CA SER A 62 8.10 -11.73 -21.29
C SER A 62 7.43 -12.72 -22.24
N ASP A 63 7.88 -13.98 -22.20
CA ASP A 63 7.28 -15.07 -22.97
C ASP A 63 5.82 -15.32 -22.56
N ALA A 64 5.56 -15.42 -21.26
CA ALA A 64 4.20 -15.62 -20.72
C ALA A 64 3.25 -14.44 -21.02
N LEU A 65 3.77 -13.21 -21.07
CA LEU A 65 3.00 -12.01 -21.40
C LEU A 65 2.83 -11.80 -22.91
N GLY A 66 3.52 -12.56 -23.75
CA GLY A 66 3.48 -12.39 -25.21
C GLY A 66 4.08 -11.05 -25.69
N VAL A 67 4.99 -10.45 -24.91
CA VAL A 67 5.62 -9.16 -25.22
C VAL A 67 7.14 -9.25 -25.16
N THR A 68 7.86 -8.23 -25.63
CA THR A 68 9.33 -8.25 -25.59
C THR A 68 9.86 -8.08 -24.17
N LYS A 69 11.03 -8.66 -23.88
CA LYS A 69 11.75 -8.45 -22.61
C LYS A 69 11.93 -6.96 -22.28
N GLN A 70 12.19 -6.13 -23.29
CA GLN A 70 12.35 -4.69 -23.12
C GLN A 70 11.03 -4.00 -22.71
N ALA A 71 9.89 -4.43 -23.27
CA ALA A 71 8.58 -3.92 -22.88
C ALA A 71 8.24 -4.28 -21.42
N VAL A 72 8.50 -5.53 -21.01
CA VAL A 72 8.35 -5.96 -19.61
C VAL A 72 9.26 -5.16 -18.70
N HIS A 73 10.55 -5.02 -19.02
CA HIS A 73 11.46 -4.25 -18.19
C HIS A 73 11.03 -2.78 -18.07
N ARG A 74 10.61 -2.14 -19.17
CA ARG A 74 10.15 -0.75 -19.12
C ARG A 74 8.92 -0.58 -18.20
N ARG A 75 8.01 -1.55 -18.22
CA ARG A 75 6.77 -1.51 -17.44
C ARG A 75 6.98 -1.90 -15.97
N PHE A 76 7.70 -2.99 -15.72
CA PHE A 76 7.77 -3.65 -14.41
C PHE A 76 9.14 -3.59 -13.73
N ALA A 77 10.21 -3.18 -14.42
CA ALA A 77 11.52 -2.97 -13.79
C ALA A 77 11.71 -1.54 -13.25
N THR A 78 10.71 -0.67 -13.43
CA THR A 78 10.73 0.70 -12.90
C THR A 78 10.59 0.68 -11.38
N ASN A 79 11.34 1.57 -10.74
CA ASN A 79 11.54 1.67 -9.30
C ASN A 79 10.18 1.64 -8.56
N VAL A 80 9.98 0.62 -7.72
CA VAL A 80 8.73 0.39 -6.99
C VAL A 80 8.30 1.64 -6.21
N ALA A 81 9.24 2.50 -5.81
CA ALA A 81 8.97 3.79 -5.19
C ALA A 81 8.03 4.70 -6.02
N GLY A 82 8.16 4.77 -7.34
CA GLY A 82 7.30 5.60 -8.20
C GLY A 82 5.86 5.06 -8.28
N LEU A 83 5.73 3.75 -8.48
CA LEU A 83 4.45 3.05 -8.47
C LEU A 83 3.78 3.06 -7.08
N THR A 84 4.57 3.15 -6.01
CA THR A 84 4.07 3.23 -4.64
C THR A 84 3.33 4.56 -4.44
N TYR A 85 3.94 5.70 -4.77
CA TYR A 85 3.35 7.01 -4.46
C TYR A 85 2.06 7.31 -5.21
N GLU A 86 1.92 6.84 -6.45
CA GLU A 86 0.69 7.00 -7.24
C GLU A 86 -0.48 6.17 -6.70
N ARG A 87 -0.18 5.07 -6.00
CA ARG A 87 -1.19 4.14 -5.45
C ARG A 87 -1.49 4.35 -3.96
N LEU A 88 -0.79 5.27 -3.28
CA LEU A 88 -1.06 5.54 -1.87
C LEU A 88 -2.45 6.15 -1.69
N THR A 89 -3.20 5.62 -0.73
CA THR A 89 -4.39 6.30 -0.23
C THR A 89 -4.01 7.67 0.37
N PRO A 90 -4.94 8.63 0.44
CA PRO A 90 -4.66 9.93 1.08
C PRO A 90 -4.15 9.79 2.52
N ARG A 91 -4.66 8.82 3.28
CA ARG A 91 -4.20 8.52 4.65
C ARG A 91 -2.76 8.00 4.66
N ALA A 92 -2.45 7.02 3.80
CA ALA A 92 -1.10 6.47 3.71
C ALA A 92 -0.07 7.51 3.27
N LYS A 93 -0.44 8.41 2.35
CA LYS A 93 0.41 9.54 1.95
C LYS A 93 0.70 10.48 3.12
N ARG A 94 -0.34 10.90 3.87
CA ARG A 94 -0.16 11.75 5.07
C ARG A 94 0.69 11.07 6.14
N SER A 95 0.56 9.75 6.33
CA SER A 95 1.44 9.01 7.24
C SER A 95 2.91 9.03 6.82
N LEU A 96 3.22 8.96 5.51
CA LEU A 96 4.60 9.08 5.03
C LEU A 96 5.13 10.52 5.11
N ASP A 97 4.28 11.52 4.87
CA ASP A 97 4.64 12.93 5.07
C ASP A 97 4.95 13.18 6.55
N ALA A 98 4.12 12.67 7.46
CA ALA A 98 4.35 12.73 8.91
C ALA A 98 5.63 11.98 9.32
N ALA A 99 5.93 10.83 8.69
CA ALA A 99 7.17 10.12 8.91
C ALA A 99 8.41 10.99 8.56
N ALA A 100 8.36 11.72 7.44
CA ALA A 100 9.43 12.66 7.09
C ALA A 100 9.58 13.79 8.11
N GLU A 101 8.47 14.30 8.65
CA GLU A 101 8.50 15.32 9.70
C GLU A 101 9.04 14.78 11.03
N HIS A 102 8.72 13.53 11.40
CA HIS A 102 9.33 12.85 12.55
C HIS A 102 10.85 12.69 12.36
N ALA A 103 11.30 12.27 11.18
CA ALA A 103 12.72 12.16 10.89
C ALA A 103 13.45 13.52 11.07
N LYS A 104 12.87 14.60 10.53
CA LYS A 104 13.43 15.95 10.68
C LYS A 104 13.43 16.43 12.13
N SER A 105 12.35 16.19 12.87
CA SER A 105 12.23 16.63 14.27
C SER A 105 13.21 15.90 15.19
N LEU A 106 13.53 14.64 14.87
CA LEU A 106 14.56 13.85 15.53
C LEU A 106 15.98 14.20 15.08
N GLY A 107 16.16 15.06 14.06
CA GLY A 107 17.48 15.44 13.55
C GLY A 107 18.10 14.40 12.61
N HIS A 108 17.30 13.46 12.08
CA HIS A 108 17.77 12.42 11.19
C HIS A 108 17.76 12.91 9.74
N GLY A 109 18.93 12.85 9.08
CA GLY A 109 19.10 13.26 7.68
C GLY A 109 18.59 12.24 6.64
N TYR A 110 17.75 11.30 7.05
CA TYR A 110 17.22 10.21 6.22
C TYR A 110 15.83 9.79 6.71
N LEU A 111 15.02 9.21 5.83
CA LEU A 111 13.76 8.55 6.20
C LEU A 111 14.00 7.05 6.41
N GLY A 112 14.04 6.61 7.67
CA GLY A 112 14.14 5.21 8.09
C GLY A 112 12.77 4.55 8.34
N THR A 113 12.80 3.24 8.61
CA THR A 113 11.60 2.44 8.88
C THR A 113 10.88 2.86 10.17
N GLU A 114 11.66 3.26 11.18
CA GLU A 114 11.21 3.77 12.47
C GLU A 114 10.37 5.02 12.34
N HIS A 115 10.66 5.86 11.35
CA HIS A 115 9.88 7.05 11.09
C HIS A 115 8.54 6.71 10.45
N ILE A 116 8.50 5.70 9.56
CA ILE A 116 7.24 5.20 9.00
C ILE A 116 6.33 4.72 10.14
N LEU A 117 6.87 3.95 11.09
CA LEU A 117 6.12 3.53 12.28
C LEU A 117 5.52 4.72 13.04
N LEU A 118 6.32 5.77 13.32
CA LEU A 118 5.80 6.98 13.98
C LEU A 118 4.74 7.69 13.14
N GLY A 119 4.96 7.78 11.82
CA GLY A 119 4.03 8.40 10.88
C GLY A 119 2.68 7.70 10.78
N LEU A 120 2.58 6.39 11.06
CA LEU A 120 1.29 5.68 11.08
C LEU A 120 0.32 6.26 12.11
N TYR A 121 0.83 6.82 13.22
CA TYR A 121 0.00 7.45 14.26
C TYR A 121 -0.57 8.82 13.85
N SER A 122 -0.11 9.42 12.74
CA SER A 122 -0.67 10.70 12.26
C SER A 122 -2.10 10.56 11.75
N GLU A 123 -2.55 9.33 11.48
CA GLU A 123 -3.90 9.00 11.08
C GLU A 123 -4.54 8.08 12.14
N PRO A 124 -5.03 8.60 13.29
CA PRO A 124 -5.54 7.79 14.39
C PRO A 124 -6.70 6.87 14.01
N GLU A 125 -7.51 7.30 13.03
CA GLU A 125 -8.65 6.54 12.51
C GLU A 125 -8.29 5.49 11.46
N SER A 126 -7.02 5.40 11.10
CA SER A 126 -6.50 4.40 10.16
C SER A 126 -6.47 3.00 10.77
N ILE A 127 -6.52 1.99 9.91
CA ILE A 127 -6.48 0.58 10.34
C ILE A 127 -5.17 0.29 11.08
N ALA A 128 -4.03 0.78 10.56
CA ALA A 128 -2.74 0.56 11.20
C ALA A 128 -2.66 1.19 12.61
N ALA A 129 -3.09 2.45 12.77
CA ALA A 129 -3.07 3.12 14.06
C ALA A 129 -3.97 2.41 15.07
N LYS A 130 -5.17 2.00 14.66
CA LYS A 130 -6.11 1.25 15.51
C LYS A 130 -5.52 -0.08 15.98
N ILE A 131 -4.88 -0.84 15.08
CA ILE A 131 -4.23 -2.11 15.44
C ILE A 131 -3.07 -1.87 16.43
N LEU A 132 -2.22 -0.88 16.18
CA LEU A 132 -1.12 -0.55 17.08
C LEU A 132 -1.63 -0.18 18.49
N VAL A 133 -2.64 0.69 18.57
CA VAL A 133 -3.25 1.11 19.83
C VAL A 133 -3.95 -0.06 20.54
N ALA A 134 -4.69 -0.90 19.81
CA ALA A 134 -5.34 -2.08 20.37
C ALA A 134 -4.33 -3.10 20.92
N ALA A 135 -3.15 -3.19 20.32
CA ALA A 135 -2.03 -3.98 20.83
C ALA A 135 -1.31 -3.34 22.04
N GLY A 136 -1.78 -2.20 22.56
CA GLY A 136 -1.15 -1.47 23.65
C GLY A 136 0.07 -0.63 23.24
N ILE A 137 0.33 -0.52 21.93
CA ILE A 137 1.45 0.25 21.39
C ILE A 137 0.95 1.67 21.05
N GLY A 138 0.94 2.54 22.07
CA GLY A 138 0.62 3.95 21.90
C GLY A 138 1.77 4.77 21.26
N PRO A 139 1.48 5.97 20.73
CA PRO A 139 2.48 6.79 20.04
C PRO A 139 3.66 7.19 20.94
N GLN A 140 3.42 7.47 22.23
CA GLN A 140 4.51 7.81 23.16
C GLN A 140 5.42 6.63 23.45
N ALA A 141 4.86 5.42 23.55
CA ALA A 141 5.64 4.20 23.75
C ALA A 141 6.50 3.88 22.50
N ALA A 142 5.92 4.06 21.31
CA ALA A 142 6.63 3.92 20.05
C ALA A 142 7.76 4.96 19.93
N GLU A 143 7.50 6.24 20.21
CA GLU A 143 8.51 7.30 20.18
C GLU A 143 9.64 7.04 21.18
N ALA A 144 9.33 6.63 22.41
CA ALA A 144 10.33 6.27 23.41
C ALA A 144 11.21 5.10 22.94
N ALA A 145 10.60 4.06 22.35
CA ALA A 145 11.33 2.92 21.81
C ALA A 145 12.21 3.31 20.60
N VAL A 146 11.74 4.21 19.73
CA VAL A 146 12.54 4.78 18.64
C VAL A 146 13.73 5.55 19.20
N LEU A 147 13.52 6.47 20.13
CA LEU A 147 14.59 7.29 20.72
C LEU A 147 15.64 6.46 21.47
N ALA A 148 15.24 5.33 22.07
CA ALA A 148 16.17 4.42 22.73
C ALA A 148 17.14 3.73 21.76
N LEU A 149 16.76 3.56 20.49
CA LEU A 149 17.55 2.82 19.49
C LEU A 149 18.12 3.68 18.37
N ALA A 150 17.48 4.81 18.09
CA ALA A 150 17.91 5.86 17.18
C ALA A 150 17.84 7.19 17.93
N PRO A 151 18.88 7.52 18.74
CA PRO A 151 18.94 8.77 19.48
C PRO A 151 18.94 9.98 18.54
N ARG A 152 18.47 11.12 19.05
CA ARG A 152 18.38 12.37 18.28
C ARG A 152 19.73 12.74 17.64
N GLY A 153 19.66 13.18 16.39
CA GLY A 153 20.79 13.71 15.65
C GLY A 153 21.22 15.10 16.12
N GLY A 154 22.39 15.55 15.67
CA GLY A 154 23.02 16.82 16.07
C GLY A 154 22.37 18.09 15.53
N GLY A 155 21.22 18.02 14.84
CA GLY A 155 20.49 19.19 14.36
C GLY A 155 19.45 18.84 13.28
N LYS A 156 18.46 19.74 13.09
CA LYS A 156 17.43 19.56 12.06
C LYS A 156 18.06 19.59 10.65
N PRO A 157 17.77 18.61 9.78
CA PRO A 157 18.25 18.62 8.41
C PRO A 157 17.77 19.88 7.67
N LYS A 158 18.65 20.47 6.84
CA LYS A 158 18.30 21.65 6.01
C LYS A 158 17.55 21.30 4.73
N ARG A 159 17.50 20.00 4.35
CA ARG A 159 16.84 19.53 3.13
C ARG A 159 15.33 19.42 3.33
N THR A 160 14.57 19.85 2.33
CA THR A 160 13.12 19.65 2.25
C THR A 160 12.79 18.17 2.12
N ASP A 161 13.49 17.48 1.21
CA ASP A 161 13.28 16.07 0.91
C ASP A 161 14.42 15.21 1.48
N LEU A 162 14.03 14.28 2.35
CA LEU A 162 14.95 13.33 2.97
C LEU A 162 15.14 12.10 2.09
N PRO A 163 16.39 11.63 1.90
CA PRO A 163 16.63 10.39 1.20
C PRO A 163 16.05 9.20 1.98
N HIS A 164 15.41 8.27 1.26
CA HIS A 164 14.94 7.01 1.84
C HIS A 164 16.11 6.05 2.05
N THR A 165 16.10 5.33 3.18
CA THR A 165 17.05 4.21 3.35
C THR A 165 16.70 3.05 2.41
N PRO A 166 17.65 2.14 2.10
CA PRO A 166 17.35 0.92 1.35
C PRO A 166 16.23 0.09 2.01
N ARG A 167 16.17 0.06 3.34
CA ARG A 167 15.13 -0.64 4.10
C ARG A 167 13.77 0.04 3.97
N THR A 168 13.71 1.36 3.97
CA THR A 168 12.49 2.14 3.71
C THR A 168 11.92 1.82 2.33
N ASN A 169 12.77 1.78 1.29
CA ASN A 169 12.32 1.39 -0.05
C ASN A 169 11.82 -0.06 -0.09
N ALA A 170 12.45 -0.97 0.67
CA ALA A 170 11.98 -2.34 0.81
C ALA A 170 10.63 -2.44 1.53
N VAL A 171 10.39 -1.63 2.57
CA VAL A 171 9.09 -1.53 3.26
C VAL A 171 8.00 -1.04 2.31
N LEU A 172 8.26 0.04 1.57
CA LEU A 172 7.31 0.60 0.60
C LEU A 172 6.97 -0.43 -0.50
N SER A 173 7.99 -1.11 -1.01
CA SER A 173 7.80 -2.18 -1.99
C SER A 173 6.99 -3.34 -1.42
N SER A 174 7.24 -3.70 -0.16
CA SER A 174 6.51 -4.74 0.53
C SER A 174 5.06 -4.35 0.76
N ALA A 175 4.77 -3.09 1.09
CA ALA A 175 3.41 -2.59 1.25
C ALA A 175 2.61 -2.69 -0.07
N VAL A 176 3.23 -2.41 -1.22
CA VAL A 176 2.59 -2.66 -2.52
C VAL A 176 2.25 -4.14 -2.69
N ASN A 177 3.15 -5.04 -2.29
CA ASN A 177 2.90 -6.49 -2.40
C ASN A 177 1.76 -6.94 -1.49
N GLU A 178 1.73 -6.46 -0.24
CA GLU A 178 0.64 -6.74 0.70
C GLU A 178 -0.70 -6.28 0.12
N ALA A 179 -0.76 -5.06 -0.43
CA ALA A 179 -1.96 -4.56 -1.10
C ALA A 179 -2.45 -5.50 -2.21
N LEU A 180 -1.53 -5.91 -3.08
CA LEU A 180 -1.85 -6.83 -4.18
C LEU A 180 -2.24 -8.22 -3.68
N GLU A 181 -1.67 -8.72 -2.57
CA GLU A 181 -2.05 -9.98 -1.94
C GLU A 181 -3.49 -9.92 -1.37
N PHE A 182 -3.91 -8.76 -0.87
CA PHE A 182 -5.31 -8.51 -0.47
C PHE A 182 -6.24 -8.21 -1.65
N GLY A 183 -5.72 -8.15 -2.89
CA GLY A 183 -6.51 -7.79 -4.07
C GLY A 183 -6.83 -6.30 -4.17
N HIS A 184 -6.16 -5.45 -3.39
CA HIS A 184 -6.30 -4.00 -3.44
C HIS A 184 -5.39 -3.39 -4.51
N ASN A 185 -5.93 -2.48 -5.32
CA ASN A 185 -5.18 -1.68 -6.30
C ASN A 185 -4.58 -0.39 -5.70
N TYR A 186 -4.72 -0.20 -4.38
CA TYR A 186 -4.22 0.93 -3.61
C TYR A 186 -3.40 0.48 -2.39
N VAL A 187 -2.52 1.35 -1.90
CA VAL A 187 -1.71 1.13 -0.70
C VAL A 187 -2.29 1.94 0.47
N GLY A 188 -2.92 1.25 1.41
CA GLY A 188 -3.40 1.77 2.67
C GLY A 188 -2.35 1.73 3.78
N THR A 189 -2.73 2.25 4.95
CA THR A 189 -1.89 2.28 6.15
C THR A 189 -1.58 0.89 6.70
N GLU A 190 -2.54 -0.03 6.57
CA GLU A 190 -2.46 -1.44 6.95
C GLU A 190 -1.41 -2.17 6.11
N HIS A 191 -1.32 -1.87 4.82
CA HIS A 191 -0.27 -2.41 3.97
C HIS A 191 1.10 -1.85 4.34
N LEU A 192 1.20 -0.56 4.72
CA LEU A 192 2.44 0.01 5.25
C LEU A 192 2.88 -0.69 6.55
N LEU A 193 1.94 -0.93 7.47
CA LEU A 193 2.21 -1.66 8.72
C LEU A 193 2.75 -3.07 8.44
N LEU A 194 2.08 -3.83 7.56
CA LEU A 194 2.53 -5.17 7.17
C LEU A 194 3.87 -5.13 6.44
N GLY A 195 4.09 -4.11 5.60
CA GLY A 195 5.35 -3.85 4.94
C GLY A 195 6.53 -3.65 5.90
N LEU A 196 6.30 -3.11 7.11
CA LEU A 196 7.35 -3.01 8.14
C LEU A 196 7.84 -4.41 8.57
N TYR A 197 6.93 -5.38 8.74
CA TYR A 197 7.28 -6.75 9.14
C TYR A 197 7.99 -7.54 8.04
N GLN A 198 7.78 -7.19 6.76
CA GLN A 198 8.49 -7.80 5.64
C GLN A 198 9.97 -7.39 5.56
N VAL A 199 10.41 -6.46 6.42
CA VAL A 199 11.82 -6.07 6.57
C VAL A 199 12.26 -6.29 8.03
N PRO A 200 12.53 -7.55 8.46
CA PRO A 200 12.85 -7.87 9.86
C PRO A 200 14.10 -7.17 10.39
N ALA A 201 15.06 -6.87 9.50
CA ALA A 201 16.26 -6.12 9.84
C ALA A 201 16.02 -4.60 10.01
N GLY A 202 14.80 -4.12 9.73
CA GLY A 202 14.36 -2.75 9.94
C GLY A 202 14.17 -2.44 11.42
N LEU A 203 14.37 -1.19 11.79
CA LEU A 203 14.27 -0.77 13.19
C LEU A 203 12.82 -0.81 13.68
N ALA A 204 11.85 -0.46 12.82
CA ALA A 204 10.44 -0.55 13.16
C ALA A 204 9.99 -1.97 13.50
N ALA A 205 10.37 -2.97 12.70
CA ALA A 205 10.04 -4.37 12.96
C ALA A 205 10.59 -4.83 14.32
N GLN A 206 11.85 -4.48 14.64
CA GLN A 206 12.46 -4.78 15.92
C GLN A 206 11.74 -4.09 17.08
N ILE A 207 11.32 -2.83 16.91
CA ILE A 207 10.56 -2.09 17.92
C ILE A 207 9.21 -2.75 18.18
N LEU A 208 8.45 -3.04 17.12
CA LEU A 208 7.14 -3.68 17.21
C LEU A 208 7.24 -5.03 17.94
N GLN A 209 8.22 -5.85 17.57
CA GLN A 209 8.47 -7.13 18.21
C GLN A 209 8.83 -6.98 19.70
N ARG A 210 9.65 -5.99 20.07
CA ARG A 210 9.98 -5.71 21.49
C ARG A 210 8.79 -5.20 22.30
N LEU A 211 7.87 -4.50 21.63
CA LEU A 211 6.64 -3.99 22.25
C LEU A 211 5.51 -5.03 22.23
N GLY A 212 5.77 -6.26 21.77
CA GLY A 212 4.86 -7.39 21.90
C GLY A 212 3.90 -7.61 20.75
N LEU A 213 4.03 -6.87 19.64
CA LEU A 213 3.25 -7.12 18.42
C LEU A 213 4.13 -7.83 17.38
N ASP A 214 3.87 -9.12 17.17
CA ASP A 214 4.48 -9.89 16.10
C ASP A 214 3.72 -9.74 14.77
N GLY A 215 4.39 -10.08 13.67
CA GLY A 215 3.85 -9.90 12.32
C GLY A 215 2.65 -10.79 12.00
N ASP A 216 2.56 -11.99 12.58
CA ASP A 216 1.44 -12.90 12.33
C ASP A 216 0.18 -12.39 13.04
N THR A 217 0.34 -11.91 14.27
CA THR A 217 -0.73 -11.23 15.02
C THR A 217 -1.18 -9.97 14.28
N ALA A 218 -0.25 -9.11 13.85
CA ALA A 218 -0.61 -7.91 13.09
C ALA A 218 -1.37 -8.24 11.79
N ARG A 219 -0.96 -9.28 11.05
CA ARG A 219 -1.66 -9.73 9.84
C ARG A 219 -3.08 -10.21 10.15
N ARG A 220 -3.27 -11.01 11.20
CA ARG A 220 -4.61 -11.46 11.61
C ARG A 220 -5.52 -10.28 11.93
N GLU A 221 -5.03 -9.30 12.68
CA GLU A 221 -5.80 -8.10 13.01
C GLU A 221 -6.16 -7.27 11.77
N VAL A 222 -5.25 -7.14 10.79
CA VAL A 222 -5.54 -6.48 9.51
C VAL A 222 -6.65 -7.22 8.76
N VAL A 223 -6.57 -8.55 8.66
CA VAL A 223 -7.61 -9.37 7.98
C VAL A 223 -8.97 -9.18 8.65
N THR A 224 -9.01 -9.21 9.99
CA THR A 224 -10.23 -8.98 10.77
C THR A 224 -10.80 -7.59 10.50
N ALA A 225 -9.96 -6.54 10.56
CA ALA A 225 -10.39 -5.17 10.34
C ALA A 225 -10.95 -4.94 8.92
N LEU A 226 -10.29 -5.49 7.89
CA LEU A 226 -10.74 -5.39 6.50
C LEU A 226 -12.06 -6.13 6.27
N SER A 227 -12.21 -7.32 6.87
CA SER A 227 -13.45 -8.10 6.76
C SER A 227 -14.65 -7.37 7.37
N THR A 228 -14.46 -6.73 8.53
CA THR A 228 -15.50 -5.92 9.16
C THR A 228 -15.93 -4.75 8.27
N LEU A 229 -14.99 -4.06 7.63
CA LEU A 229 -15.30 -2.94 6.72
C LEU A 229 -16.13 -3.40 5.52
N GLN A 230 -15.83 -4.57 4.95
CA GLN A 230 -16.59 -5.15 3.85
C GLN A 230 -18.03 -5.52 4.25
N GLN A 231 -18.24 -5.95 5.49
CA GLN A 231 -19.58 -6.29 6.01
C GLN A 231 -20.43 -5.06 6.36
N THR A 232 -19.79 -3.94 6.71
CA THR A 232 -20.49 -2.67 6.99
C THR A 232 -20.81 -1.83 5.74
N ALA A 233 -20.31 -2.21 4.56
CA ALA A 233 -20.79 -1.63 3.32
C ALA A 233 -22.25 -2.11 3.11
N PRO A 234 -23.23 -1.22 2.85
CA PRO A 234 -24.61 -1.64 2.66
C PRO A 234 -24.64 -2.69 1.55
N GLN A 235 -25.08 -3.91 1.90
CA GLN A 235 -25.55 -4.86 0.90
C GLN A 235 -26.63 -4.09 0.15
N ARG A 236 -26.45 -3.87 -1.17
CA ARG A 236 -27.55 -3.39 -2.01
C ARG A 236 -28.67 -4.39 -1.77
N GLU A 237 -29.73 -3.93 -1.13
CA GLU A 237 -30.93 -4.72 -0.92
C GLU A 237 -31.43 -5.09 -2.33
N ASP A 238 -31.22 -6.34 -2.71
CA ASP A 238 -32.00 -6.96 -3.77
C ASP A 238 -33.42 -7.09 -3.20
N GLU A 239 -34.22 -6.04 -3.34
CA GLU A 239 -35.68 -6.09 -3.12
C GLU A 239 -36.37 -6.30 -4.48
N ASP A 240 -36.74 -7.57 -4.69
CA ASP A 240 -37.87 -8.16 -5.44
C ASP A 240 -38.41 -7.50 -6.73
#